data_AF-A0A8S9RUU7-F1
#
_entry.id   AF-A0A8S9RUU7-F1
#
_cell.length_a   1.000
_cell.length_b   1.000
_cell.length_c   1.000
_cell.angle_alpha   90.00
_cell.angle_beta   90.00
_cell.angle_gamma   90.00
#
_symmetry.space_group_name_H-M   'P 1'
#
loop_
_entity.id
_entity.type
_entity.pdbx_description
1 polymer ?
#
loop_
_entity_poly.entity_id
_entity_poly.type
_entity_poly.pdbx_seq_one_letter_code
_entity_poly.pdbx_strand_id
1 'polypeptide(L)'
;MALDSSGEQPEQQQQQQRPRAPSSKTRDARLKLRRTPNEEHEPENYEDLPLDFSPALFSSLERYLPEKVLNSTRIEKARFMSELLESYSPASELNRIQRHREYRQRILSSYQRLHGDIYTLDPARFFMPSFLDAVSHSSEERFRSMVVPSAPGIYTFDMLQPRFCEMLLAELLLQGKTQLALNYGRNLSSVVEARLL
;
A
#
# COMPACT_ATOMS: atom_id res chain seq x y z
N MET A 1 78.63 19.97 38.95
CA MET A 1 77.22 19.54 38.86
C MET A 1 76.48 20.10 40.08
N ALA A 2 75.23 20.54 39.88
CA ALA A 2 74.35 21.32 40.78
C ALA A 2 74.59 22.85 40.69
N LEU A 3 73.62 23.78 40.60
CA LEU A 3 72.15 23.85 40.74
C LEU A 3 71.57 24.97 39.81
N ASP A 4 70.24 25.17 39.86
CA ASP A 4 69.40 26.36 39.49
C ASP A 4 68.49 26.15 38.25
N SER A 5 67.28 26.69 38.09
CA SER A 5 66.12 27.09 38.92
C SER A 5 65.03 27.58 37.95
N SER A 6 63.75 27.39 38.32
CA SER A 6 62.53 28.17 38.01
C SER A 6 62.09 28.49 36.57
N GLY A 7 60.77 28.43 36.33
CA GLY A 7 60.08 29.20 35.28
C GLY A 7 58.83 28.54 34.67
N GLU A 8 57.70 29.25 34.68
CA GLU A 8 56.32 28.80 34.47
C GLU A 8 55.75 28.85 33.03
N GLN A 9 54.79 27.93 32.75
CA GLN A 9 53.53 28.01 31.97
C GLN A 9 53.52 28.51 30.48
N PRO A 10 52.35 28.59 29.76
CA PRO A 10 51.81 27.50 28.94
C PRO A 10 51.41 27.95 27.49
N GLU A 11 51.53 27.10 26.46
CA GLU A 11 50.90 27.44 25.16
C GLU A 11 50.21 26.27 24.45
N GLN A 12 49.12 26.68 23.83
CA GLN A 12 48.06 25.93 23.19
C GLN A 12 48.44 25.52 21.76
N GLN A 13 47.67 24.55 21.24
CA GLN A 13 47.39 24.32 19.81
C GLN A 13 48.55 23.90 18.89
N GLN A 14 48.53 22.62 18.50
CA GLN A 14 48.41 22.24 17.08
C GLN A 14 48.09 20.75 16.94
N GLN A 15 46.83 20.44 16.66
CA GLN A 15 46.48 19.16 16.04
C GLN A 15 46.00 19.44 14.62
N GLN A 16 46.81 18.95 13.67
CA GLN A 16 46.71 19.07 12.23
C GLN A 16 45.29 18.85 11.69
N GLN A 17 44.79 19.81 10.93
CA GLN A 17 43.62 19.66 10.07
C GLN A 17 44.01 18.87 8.81
N ARG A 18 43.45 17.66 8.65
CA ARG A 18 43.24 17.04 7.32
C ARG A 18 41.96 17.62 6.71
N PRO A 19 41.88 17.86 5.38
CA PRO A 19 40.67 18.40 4.77
C PRO A 19 39.56 17.34 4.83
N ARG A 20 38.49 17.62 5.60
CA ARG A 20 37.27 16.83 5.59
C ARG A 20 36.51 17.12 4.28
N ALA A 21 36.25 16.07 3.52
CA ALA A 21 35.26 16.06 2.46
C ALA A 21 33.94 16.68 2.96
N PRO A 22 33.20 17.44 2.14
CA PRO A 22 31.97 18.08 2.56
C PRO A 22 30.96 17.00 2.96
N SER A 23 30.69 16.92 4.25
CA SER A 23 29.70 16.02 4.83
C SER A 23 28.31 16.37 4.28
N SER A 24 27.58 15.36 3.84
CA SER A 24 26.16 15.37 3.42
C SER A 24 25.16 15.93 4.45
N LYS A 25 25.61 16.49 5.57
CA LYS A 25 24.79 16.97 6.70
C LYS A 25 23.98 18.24 6.43
N THR A 26 24.10 18.86 5.26
CA THR A 26 23.48 20.17 4.98
C THR A 26 22.14 20.10 4.23
N ARG A 27 21.73 18.93 3.73
CA ARG A 27 20.40 18.78 3.07
C ARG A 27 19.25 18.59 4.06
N ASP A 28 19.52 17.99 5.23
CA ASP A 28 18.49 17.58 6.21
C ASP A 28 17.87 18.71 7.06
N ALA A 29 18.48 19.90 7.08
CA ALA A 29 18.03 20.98 7.96
C ALA A 29 16.88 21.84 7.38
N ARG A 30 16.53 21.68 6.09
CA ARG A 30 15.65 22.62 5.36
C ARG A 30 14.26 22.08 4.99
N LEU A 31 13.94 20.82 5.29
CA LEU A 31 12.73 20.14 4.81
C LEU A 31 11.88 19.61 5.99
N LYS A 32 11.68 20.41 7.03
CA LYS A 32 10.88 20.00 8.20
C LYS A 32 9.49 20.59 8.14
N LEU A 33 8.50 19.80 8.58
CA LEU A 33 7.15 20.28 8.81
C LEU A 33 7.14 21.39 9.87
N ARG A 34 6.20 22.31 9.72
CA ARG A 34 5.84 23.28 10.74
C ARG A 34 5.33 22.54 11.98
N ARG A 35 5.58 23.11 13.16
CA ARG A 35 5.01 22.60 14.42
C ARG A 35 3.53 22.94 14.57
N THR A 36 3.09 24.03 13.94
CA THR A 36 1.71 24.49 13.96
C THR A 36 1.10 24.32 12.56
N PRO A 37 -0.12 23.78 12.46
CA PRO A 37 -0.83 23.71 11.20
C PRO A 37 -1.17 25.12 10.70
N ASN A 38 -1.29 25.26 9.38
CA ASN A 38 -1.89 26.43 8.75
C ASN A 38 -3.40 26.20 8.65
N GLU A 39 -4.17 26.83 9.53
CA GLU A 39 -5.64 26.69 9.58
C GLU A 39 -6.36 27.41 8.44
N GLU A 40 -5.70 28.37 7.78
CA GLU A 40 -6.26 29.08 6.63
C GLU A 40 -6.13 28.28 5.32
N HIS A 41 -5.33 27.21 5.33
CA HIS A 41 -5.07 26.40 4.15
C HIS A 41 -6.01 25.21 4.05
N GLU A 42 -6.84 25.20 3.00
CA GLU A 42 -7.61 24.00 2.66
C GLU A 42 -6.72 22.97 1.95
N PRO A 43 -6.60 21.75 2.49
CA PRO A 43 -5.79 20.72 1.89
C PRO A 43 -6.40 20.24 0.57
N GLU A 44 -5.54 19.91 -0.38
CA GLU A 44 -5.95 19.43 -1.69
C GLU A 44 -6.37 17.95 -1.63
N ASN A 45 -7.10 17.52 -2.66
CA ASN A 45 -7.45 16.11 -2.86
C ASN A 45 -6.32 15.38 -3.59
N TYR A 46 -5.90 14.25 -3.03
CA TYR A 46 -4.80 13.41 -3.49
C TYR A 46 -5.23 12.00 -3.93
N GLU A 47 -6.52 11.67 -3.91
CA GLU A 47 -7.04 10.33 -4.25
C GLU A 47 -6.75 9.91 -5.70
N ASP A 48 -6.55 10.89 -6.60
CA ASP A 48 -6.26 10.66 -8.01
C ASP A 48 -4.78 10.43 -8.31
N LEU A 49 -3.88 10.68 -7.35
CA LEU A 49 -2.44 10.51 -7.56
C LEU A 49 -1.98 9.08 -7.22
N PRO A 50 -1.03 8.50 -7.99
CA PRO A 50 -0.43 7.20 -7.68
C PRO A 50 0.62 7.34 -6.57
N LEU A 51 0.15 7.48 -5.32
CA LEU A 51 0.99 7.70 -4.14
C LEU A 51 1.34 6.37 -3.46
N ASP A 52 2.54 6.30 -2.86
CA ASP A 52 2.99 5.12 -2.09
C ASP A 52 2.43 5.08 -0.66
N PHE A 53 1.88 6.21 -0.19
CA PHE A 53 1.20 6.33 1.10
C PHE A 53 -0.27 6.73 0.92
N SER A 54 -1.07 6.58 1.98
CA SER A 54 -2.51 6.90 1.96
C SER A 54 -2.78 8.37 1.59
N PRO A 55 -3.68 8.68 0.65
CA PRO A 55 -4.04 10.06 0.29
C PRO A 55 -4.47 10.93 1.48
N ALA A 56 -5.17 10.35 2.45
CA ALA A 56 -5.57 11.04 3.68
C ALA A 56 -4.38 11.53 4.53
N LEU A 57 -3.24 10.85 4.45
CA LEU A 57 -2.01 11.27 5.09
C LEU A 57 -1.47 12.55 4.45
N PHE A 58 -1.51 12.65 3.13
CA PHE A 58 -1.08 13.85 2.40
C PHE A 58 -1.96 15.05 2.70
N SER A 59 -3.29 14.88 2.68
CA SER A 59 -4.21 15.97 3.05
C SER A 59 -4.00 16.44 4.50
N SER A 60 -3.66 15.52 5.41
CA SER A 60 -3.36 15.88 6.80
C SER A 60 -2.01 16.60 6.94
N LEU A 61 -0.98 16.15 6.21
CA LEU A 61 0.37 16.71 6.24
C LEU A 61 0.47 18.07 5.55
N GLU A 62 -0.39 18.35 4.58
CA GLU A 62 -0.31 19.57 3.77
C GLU A 62 -0.39 20.84 4.63
N ARG A 63 -1.23 20.86 5.67
CA ARG A 63 -1.37 22.00 6.59
C ARG A 63 -0.08 22.30 7.36
N TYR A 64 0.81 21.31 7.49
CA TYR A 64 2.07 21.45 8.19
C TYR A 64 3.23 21.76 7.25
N LEU A 65 2.99 21.92 5.94
CA LEU A 65 4.06 22.24 5.00
C LEU A 65 4.60 23.66 5.21
N PRO A 66 5.90 23.89 4.94
CA PRO A 66 6.46 25.24 4.88
C PRO A 66 5.74 26.08 3.80
N GLU A 67 5.53 27.37 4.05
CA GLU A 67 4.80 28.27 3.12
C GLU A 67 5.34 28.26 1.69
N LYS A 68 6.66 28.09 1.53
CA LYS A 68 7.31 27.99 0.22
C LYS A 68 6.83 26.80 -0.60
N VAL A 69 6.49 25.70 0.06
CA VAL A 69 5.95 24.47 -0.56
C VAL A 69 4.42 24.51 -0.58
N LEU A 70 3.79 25.16 0.40
CA LEU A 70 2.34 25.32 0.43
C LEU A 70 1.80 26.12 -0.78
N ASN A 71 2.59 27.08 -1.26
CA ASN A 71 2.27 27.90 -2.44
C ASN A 71 2.71 27.24 -3.76
N SER A 72 3.28 26.02 -3.72
CA SER A 72 3.71 25.30 -4.91
C SER A 72 2.58 24.48 -5.52
N THR A 73 2.86 23.80 -6.63
CA THR A 73 1.85 22.94 -7.28
C THR A 73 1.53 21.70 -6.44
N ARG A 74 0.34 21.13 -6.64
CA ARG A 74 -0.11 19.86 -6.04
C ARG A 74 0.93 18.74 -6.11
N ILE A 75 1.54 18.59 -7.28
CA ILE A 75 2.51 17.52 -7.56
C ILE A 75 3.80 17.76 -6.76
N GLU A 76 4.24 19.00 -6.63
CA GLU A 76 5.44 19.35 -5.87
C GLU A 76 5.22 19.16 -4.36
N LYS A 77 4.03 19.50 -3.85
CA LYS A 77 3.63 19.21 -2.47
C LYS A 77 3.66 17.71 -2.19
N ALA A 78 3.05 16.91 -3.06
CA ALA A 78 3.03 15.46 -2.96
C ALA A 78 4.45 14.85 -3.00
N ARG A 79 5.33 15.34 -3.88
CA ARG A 79 6.73 14.90 -3.93
C ARG A 79 7.45 15.21 -2.62
N PHE A 80 7.35 16.44 -2.13
CA PHE A 80 7.98 16.84 -0.87
C PHE A 80 7.48 15.99 0.31
N MET A 81 6.16 15.78 0.42
CA MET A 81 5.57 14.94 1.46
C MET A 81 6.01 13.48 1.35
N SER A 82 6.17 12.95 0.13
CA SER A 82 6.66 11.59 -0.09
C SER A 82 8.12 11.43 0.34
N GLU A 83 8.99 12.35 -0.09
CA GLU A 83 10.41 12.37 0.32
C GLU A 83 10.55 12.50 1.84
N LEU A 84 9.69 13.33 2.46
CA LEU A 84 9.64 13.47 3.91
C LEU A 84 9.26 12.15 4.58
N LEU A 85 8.16 11.52 4.17
CA LEU A 85 7.70 10.25 4.73
C LEU A 85 8.77 9.16 4.58
N GLU A 86 9.40 9.07 3.41
CA GLU A 86 10.50 8.14 3.16
C GLU A 86 11.71 8.38 4.09
N SER A 87 12.03 9.63 4.39
CA SER A 87 13.16 9.97 5.28
C SER A 87 12.94 9.54 6.74
N TYR A 88 11.68 9.46 7.18
CA TYR A 88 11.30 9.06 8.54
C TYR A 88 10.89 7.59 8.63
N SER A 89 10.56 6.94 7.51
CA SER A 89 10.22 5.53 7.49
C SER A 89 11.48 4.65 7.60
N PRO A 90 11.51 3.68 8.53
CA PRO A 90 12.58 2.70 8.57
C PRO A 90 12.63 1.89 7.26
N ALA A 91 13.84 1.50 6.86
CA ALA A 91 14.05 0.74 5.62
C ALA A 91 13.22 -0.55 5.55
N SER A 92 12.84 -1.14 6.68
CA SER A 92 11.96 -2.31 6.75
C SER A 92 10.52 -2.01 6.27
N GLU A 93 9.98 -0.83 6.57
CA GLU A 93 8.65 -0.40 6.14
C GLU A 93 8.63 -0.08 4.65
N LEU A 94 9.63 0.65 4.15
CA LEU A 94 9.78 0.92 2.72
C LEU A 94 9.87 -0.37 1.90
N ASN A 95 10.66 -1.35 2.37
CA ASN A 95 10.73 -2.68 1.76
C ASN A 95 9.41 -3.46 1.81
N ARG A 96 8.54 -3.22 2.79
CA ARG A 96 7.20 -3.85 2.84
C ARG A 96 6.27 -3.22 1.82
N ILE A 97 6.23 -1.89 1.74
CA ILE A 97 5.43 -1.14 0.76
C ILE A 97 5.84 -1.53 -0.66
N GLN A 98 7.13 -1.48 -0.95
CA GLN A 98 7.67 -1.85 -2.26
C GLN A 98 7.35 -3.30 -2.64
N ARG A 99 7.60 -4.27 -1.75
CA ARG A 99 7.25 -5.68 -2.03
C ARG A 99 5.76 -5.89 -2.21
N HIS A 100 4.92 -5.14 -1.50
CA HIS A 100 3.47 -5.21 -1.70
C HIS A 100 3.06 -4.67 -3.06
N ARG A 101 3.66 -3.57 -3.52
CA ARG A 101 3.45 -3.00 -4.86
C ARG A 101 3.88 -3.98 -5.95
N GLU A 102 5.07 -4.55 -5.84
CA GLU A 102 5.55 -5.58 -6.77
C GLU A 102 4.65 -6.80 -6.79
N TYR A 103 4.20 -7.26 -5.61
CA TYR A 103 3.28 -8.38 -5.51
C TYR A 103 1.95 -8.09 -6.20
N ARG A 104 1.37 -6.91 -5.97
CA ARG A 104 0.14 -6.46 -6.64
C ARG A 104 0.32 -6.39 -8.16
N GLN A 105 1.42 -5.82 -8.65
CA GLN A 105 1.72 -5.75 -10.07
C GLN A 105 1.89 -7.15 -10.69
N ARG A 106 2.54 -8.08 -9.97
CA ARG A 106 2.67 -9.47 -10.40
C ARG A 106 1.33 -10.17 -10.48
N ILE A 107 0.45 -9.99 -9.49
CA ILE A 107 -0.92 -10.52 -9.58
C ILE A 107 -1.62 -9.94 -10.81
N LEU A 108 -1.65 -8.61 -10.96
CA LEU A 108 -2.38 -7.98 -12.07
C LEU A 108 -1.86 -8.41 -13.47
N SER A 109 -0.55 -8.59 -13.62
CA SER A 109 0.06 -9.02 -14.89
C SER A 109 -0.04 -10.52 -15.13
N SER A 110 -0.04 -11.35 -14.09
CA SER A 110 -0.06 -12.81 -14.20
C SER A 110 -1.48 -13.39 -14.12
N TYR A 111 -2.45 -12.60 -13.64
CA TYR A 111 -3.81 -13.06 -13.44
C TYR A 111 -4.57 -13.12 -14.77
N GLN A 112 -4.75 -14.34 -15.27
CA GLN A 112 -5.62 -14.61 -16.41
C GLN A 112 -7.02 -14.95 -15.90
N ARG A 113 -7.99 -14.09 -16.21
CA ARG A 113 -9.42 -14.32 -15.95
C ARG A 113 -9.89 -15.50 -16.80
N LEU A 114 -10.48 -16.52 -16.18
CA LEU A 114 -11.02 -17.67 -16.90
C LEU A 114 -12.43 -17.37 -17.43
N HIS A 115 -13.27 -16.76 -16.58
CA HIS A 115 -14.65 -16.42 -16.93
C HIS A 115 -14.89 -14.91 -16.79
N GLY A 116 -14.79 -14.19 -17.91
CA GLY A 116 -15.06 -12.75 -17.98
C GLY A 116 -16.46 -12.36 -17.49
N ASP A 117 -17.43 -13.26 -17.66
CA ASP A 117 -18.84 -13.05 -17.28
C ASP A 117 -19.05 -12.85 -15.77
N ILE A 118 -18.14 -13.36 -14.92
CA ILE A 118 -18.18 -13.12 -13.46
C ILE A 118 -17.96 -11.61 -13.16
N TYR A 119 -17.24 -10.91 -14.04
CA TYR A 119 -16.87 -9.50 -13.86
C TYR A 119 -17.80 -8.52 -14.56
N THR A 120 -18.72 -8.99 -15.42
CA THR A 120 -19.69 -8.11 -16.11
C THR A 120 -20.78 -7.57 -15.19
N LEU A 121 -20.85 -8.08 -13.97
CA LEU A 121 -21.80 -7.67 -12.93
C LEU A 121 -23.28 -7.68 -13.35
N ASP A 122 -23.66 -8.54 -14.30
CA ASP A 122 -25.02 -8.63 -14.84
C ASP A 122 -25.92 -9.49 -13.91
N PRO A 123 -26.94 -8.90 -13.25
CA PRO A 123 -27.80 -9.62 -12.31
C PRO A 123 -28.50 -10.83 -12.94
N ALA A 124 -28.90 -10.74 -14.22
CA ALA A 124 -29.62 -11.80 -14.91
C ALA A 124 -28.76 -13.05 -15.16
N ARG A 125 -27.43 -12.92 -15.09
CA ARG A 125 -26.48 -14.03 -15.25
C ARG A 125 -26.07 -14.68 -13.93
N PHE A 126 -26.29 -14.00 -12.81
CA PHE A 126 -25.89 -14.49 -11.49
C PHE A 126 -27.06 -15.04 -10.71
N PHE A 127 -28.17 -14.30 -10.71
CA PHE A 127 -29.31 -14.61 -9.88
C PHE A 127 -30.30 -15.49 -10.62
N MET A 128 -30.98 -16.35 -9.87
CA MET A 128 -32.11 -17.09 -10.39
C MET A 128 -33.21 -16.11 -10.84
N PRO A 129 -33.88 -16.35 -11.98
CA PRO A 129 -34.97 -15.49 -12.44
C PRO A 129 -36.06 -15.31 -11.38
N SER A 130 -36.42 -16.39 -10.68
CA SER A 130 -37.36 -16.37 -9.56
C SER A 130 -36.94 -15.45 -8.42
N PHE A 131 -35.65 -15.39 -8.11
CA PHE A 131 -35.09 -14.50 -7.10
C PHE A 131 -35.14 -13.04 -7.54
N LEU A 132 -34.76 -12.74 -8.78
CA LEU A 132 -34.83 -11.38 -9.33
C LEU A 132 -36.27 -10.88 -9.39
N ASP A 133 -37.21 -11.72 -9.79
CA ASP A 133 -38.63 -11.37 -9.88
C ASP A 133 -39.24 -11.11 -8.50
N ALA A 134 -38.79 -11.84 -7.46
CA ALA A 134 -39.23 -11.62 -6.09
C ALA A 134 -38.69 -10.30 -5.52
N VAL A 135 -37.41 -9.99 -5.74
CA VAL A 135 -36.75 -8.77 -5.22
C VAL A 135 -37.23 -7.51 -5.95
N SER A 136 -37.46 -7.59 -7.26
CA SER A 136 -37.87 -6.43 -8.06
C SER A 136 -39.32 -5.98 -7.84
N HIS A 137 -40.22 -6.91 -7.49
CA HIS A 137 -41.65 -6.63 -7.37
C HIS A 137 -42.17 -6.62 -5.92
N SER A 138 -41.27 -6.67 -4.92
CA SER A 138 -41.54 -6.56 -3.48
C SER A 138 -42.88 -7.16 -3.02
N SER A 139 -43.12 -8.42 -3.38
CA SER A 139 -44.34 -9.16 -3.01
C SER A 139 -43.98 -10.24 -1.99
N GLU A 140 -44.57 -10.13 -0.80
CA GLU A 140 -44.34 -11.10 0.29
C GLU A 140 -44.73 -12.53 -0.12
N GLU A 141 -45.78 -12.67 -0.92
CA GLU A 141 -46.25 -13.96 -1.44
C GLU A 141 -45.20 -14.62 -2.34
N ARG A 142 -44.51 -13.85 -3.19
CA ARG A 142 -43.45 -14.36 -4.05
C ARG A 142 -42.22 -14.78 -3.25
N PHE A 143 -41.83 -13.98 -2.25
CA PHE A 143 -40.76 -14.37 -1.33
C PHE A 143 -41.09 -15.64 -0.56
N ARG A 144 -42.30 -15.75 -0.02
CA ARG A 144 -42.77 -16.97 0.66
C ARG A 144 -42.82 -18.18 -0.26
N SER A 145 -43.11 -17.98 -1.55
CA SER A 145 -43.10 -19.08 -2.53
C SER A 145 -41.69 -19.55 -2.92
N MET A 146 -40.68 -18.68 -2.80
CA MET A 146 -39.28 -18.99 -3.11
C MET A 146 -38.55 -19.62 -1.91
N VAL A 147 -38.99 -19.31 -0.70
CA VAL A 147 -38.33 -19.67 0.54
C VAL A 147 -38.89 -20.99 1.10
N VAL A 148 -37.98 -21.93 1.38
CA VAL A 148 -38.29 -23.21 2.01
C VAL A 148 -37.87 -23.15 3.49
N PRO A 149 -38.76 -23.41 4.45
CA PRO A 149 -38.38 -23.50 5.86
C PRO A 149 -37.56 -24.77 6.10
N SER A 150 -36.32 -24.62 6.58
CA SER A 150 -35.44 -25.74 6.91
C SER A 150 -35.40 -26.05 8.41
N ALA A 151 -35.64 -25.04 9.26
CA ALA A 151 -35.73 -25.16 10.71
C ALA A 151 -36.48 -23.94 11.30
N PRO A 152 -36.85 -23.92 12.59
CA PRO A 152 -37.47 -22.74 13.21
C PRO A 152 -36.57 -21.50 13.05
N GLY A 153 -37.04 -20.51 12.28
CA GLY A 153 -36.29 -19.29 11.95
C GLY A 153 -35.22 -19.44 10.86
N ILE A 154 -35.06 -20.62 10.26
CA ILE A 154 -34.09 -20.87 9.18
C ILE A 154 -34.83 -21.14 7.87
N TYR A 155 -34.43 -20.38 6.85
CA TYR A 155 -35.05 -20.34 5.55
C TYR A 155 -33.99 -20.55 4.47
N THR A 156 -34.26 -21.44 3.52
CA THR A 156 -33.38 -21.73 2.38
C THR A 156 -34.08 -21.34 1.08
N PHE A 157 -33.32 -20.88 0.10
CA PHE A 157 -33.84 -20.50 -1.21
C PHE A 157 -32.72 -20.47 -2.24
N ASP A 158 -33.07 -20.69 -3.50
CA ASP A 158 -32.13 -20.67 -4.61
C ASP A 158 -31.90 -19.22 -5.08
N MET A 159 -30.78 -18.64 -4.66
CA MET A 159 -30.40 -17.28 -5.03
C MET A 159 -29.60 -17.25 -6.33
N LEU A 160 -28.58 -18.10 -6.44
CA LEU A 160 -27.59 -18.06 -7.51
C LEU A 160 -27.85 -19.13 -8.55
N GLN A 161 -27.56 -18.83 -9.82
CA GLN A 161 -27.60 -19.80 -10.88
C GLN A 161 -26.51 -20.86 -10.69
N PRO A 162 -26.80 -22.16 -10.87
CA PRO A 162 -25.79 -23.22 -10.76
C PRO A 162 -24.58 -22.99 -11.65
N ARG A 163 -24.80 -22.51 -12.88
CA ARG A 163 -23.74 -22.15 -13.83
C ARG A 163 -22.81 -21.07 -13.29
N PHE A 164 -23.35 -20.07 -12.58
CA PHE A 164 -22.53 -19.04 -11.96
C PHE A 164 -21.66 -19.62 -10.84
N CYS A 165 -22.22 -20.50 -10.00
CA CYS A 165 -21.47 -21.19 -8.96
C CYS A 165 -20.33 -22.05 -9.54
N GLU A 166 -20.57 -22.76 -10.65
CA GLU A 166 -19.54 -23.54 -11.34
C GLU A 166 -18.41 -22.66 -11.88
N MET A 167 -18.75 -21.55 -12.54
CA MET A 167 -17.75 -20.59 -13.05
C MET A 167 -16.94 -19.98 -11.89
N LEU A 168 -17.60 -19.63 -10.79
CA LEU A 168 -16.94 -19.09 -9.60
C LEU A 168 -15.98 -20.10 -8.96
N LEU A 169 -16.42 -21.36 -8.81
CA LEU A 169 -15.58 -22.43 -8.30
C LEU A 169 -14.37 -22.70 -9.21
N ALA A 170 -14.56 -22.70 -10.53
CA ALA A 170 -13.48 -22.88 -11.49
C ALA A 170 -12.45 -21.74 -11.41
N GLU A 171 -12.90 -20.49 -11.29
CA GLU A 171 -12.04 -19.32 -11.13
C GLU A 171 -11.23 -19.38 -9.83
N LEU A 172 -11.87 -19.74 -8.69
CA LEU A 172 -11.21 -19.88 -7.39
C LEU A 172 -10.19 -21.04 -7.37
N LEU A 173 -10.54 -22.18 -7.95
CA LEU A 173 -9.64 -23.33 -8.03
C LEU A 173 -8.44 -23.06 -8.94
N LEU A 174 -8.61 -22.28 -10.01
CA LEU A 174 -7.50 -21.83 -10.85
C LEU A 174 -6.63 -20.82 -10.09
N GLN A 175 -7.23 -19.81 -9.44
CA GLN A 175 -6.51 -18.83 -8.63
C GLN A 175 -5.64 -19.49 -7.54
N GLY A 176 -6.14 -20.54 -6.89
CA GLY A 176 -5.35 -21.31 -5.91
C GLY A 176 -4.09 -21.94 -6.53
N LYS A 177 -4.18 -22.45 -7.75
CA LYS A 177 -3.03 -23.02 -8.47
C LYS A 177 -2.03 -21.94 -8.92
N THR A 178 -2.51 -20.78 -9.39
CA THR A 178 -1.64 -19.67 -9.79
C THR A 178 -0.92 -19.03 -8.59
N GLN A 179 -1.60 -18.91 -7.44
CA GLN A 179 -1.01 -18.45 -6.18
C GLN A 179 0.09 -19.42 -5.69
N LEU A 180 -0.16 -20.73 -5.75
CA LEU A 180 0.85 -21.74 -5.42
C LEU A 180 2.03 -21.67 -6.40
N ALA A 181 1.80 -21.55 -7.71
CA ALA A 181 2.88 -21.41 -8.69
C ALA A 181 3.74 -20.15 -8.45
N LEU A 182 3.13 -19.01 -8.11
CA LEU A 182 3.84 -17.76 -7.79
C LEU A 182 4.60 -17.83 -6.45
N ASN A 183 4.10 -18.59 -5.48
CA ASN A 183 4.75 -18.78 -4.17
C ASN A 183 5.88 -19.82 -4.21
N TYR A 184 5.72 -20.91 -4.96
CA TYR A 184 6.70 -21.99 -5.08
C TYR A 184 7.73 -21.78 -6.20
N GLY A 185 7.41 -20.99 -7.23
CA GLY A 185 8.33 -20.64 -8.32
C GLY A 185 9.53 -19.78 -7.90
N ARG A 186 9.50 -19.18 -6.70
CA ARG A 186 10.66 -18.45 -6.14
C ARG A 186 11.73 -19.35 -5.51
N ASN A 187 11.45 -20.64 -5.25
CA ASN A 187 12.39 -21.55 -4.58
C ASN A 187 13.12 -22.53 -5.50
N LEU A 188 12.79 -22.57 -6.80
CA LEU A 188 13.48 -23.47 -7.73
C LEU A 188 14.80 -22.92 -8.26
N SER A 189 15.07 -21.62 -8.11
CA SER A 189 16.36 -21.05 -8.54
C SER A 189 17.49 -21.26 -7.53
N SER A 190 17.22 -21.65 -6.27
CA SER A 190 18.26 -21.86 -5.25
C SER A 190 18.41 -23.31 -4.80
N VAL A 191 17.50 -24.21 -5.20
CA VAL A 191 17.54 -25.63 -4.78
C VAL A 191 18.16 -26.53 -5.85
N VAL A 192 18.21 -26.11 -7.12
CA VAL A 192 18.83 -26.90 -8.20
C VAL A 192 20.35 -26.71 -8.24
N GLU A 193 20.90 -25.64 -7.65
CA GLU A 193 22.35 -25.37 -7.63
C GLU A 193 23.06 -25.89 -6.36
N ALA A 194 22.38 -26.69 -5.53
CA ALA A 194 22.97 -27.34 -4.34
C ALA A 194 23.02 -28.87 -4.46
N ARG A 195 22.83 -29.42 -5.67
CA ARG A 195 22.88 -30.89 -5.90
C ARG A 195 23.73 -31.31 -7.10
N LEU A 196 24.70 -30.48 -7.49
CA LEU A 196 25.72 -30.79 -8.50
C LEU A 196 27.16 -30.43 -8.06
N LEU A 197 27.43 -30.47 -6.76
CA LEU A 197 28.75 -30.68 -6.17
C LEU A 197 28.63 -31.70 -5.04
#